data_AF-A0A833PFZ5-F1
#
_entry.id   AF-A0A833PFZ5-F1
#
_cell.length_a   1.000
_cell.length_b   1.000
_cell.length_c   1.000
_cell.angle_alpha   90.00
_cell.angle_beta   90.00
_cell.angle_gamma   90.00
#
_symmetry.space_group_name_H-M   'P 1'
#
loop_
_entity.id
_entity.type
_entity.pdbx_description
1 polymer ?
#
loop_
_entity_poly.entity_id
_entity_poly.type
_entity_poly.pdbx_seq_one_letter_code
_entity_poly.pdbx_strand_id
1 'polypeptide(L)'
;MPFIFMHHKTLSYQPLGLYVFQGRLHVNKQLLLIDSTGLKFLGEGEWKRKKHQPEYRRQWRKLNIDIDAKTLQIRAVQLTTNNISDSQVLSDLLNQIPSDERIDSVYTDGAYDTKLCRQMVSARLAHAVIPSR
;
A
#
# COMPACT_ATOMS: atom_id res chain seq x y z
N MET A 1 15.22 -18.14 -5.01
CA MET A 1 14.69 -16.79 -5.30
C MET A 1 13.27 -16.73 -4.73
N PRO A 2 13.00 -16.16 -3.55
CA PRO A 2 11.62 -15.94 -3.15
C PRO A 2 11.18 -14.54 -3.59
N PHE A 3 10.10 -14.50 -4.36
CA PHE A 3 9.31 -13.30 -4.63
C PHE A 3 8.30 -13.15 -3.49
N ILE A 4 8.12 -11.94 -2.96
CA ILE A 4 7.05 -11.63 -2.01
C ILE A 4 5.93 -10.96 -2.81
N PHE A 5 4.76 -11.60 -2.81
CA PHE A 5 3.53 -11.07 -3.38
C PHE A 5 2.57 -10.82 -2.20
N MET A 6 2.16 -9.58 -1.98
CA MET A 6 1.07 -9.28 -1.04
C MET A 6 -0.24 -9.70 -1.73
N HIS A 7 -0.79 -10.84 -1.34
CA HIS A 7 -2.04 -11.35 -1.90
C HIS A 7 -3.23 -10.94 -1.02
N HIS A 8 -4.23 -10.28 -1.64
CA HIS A 8 -5.50 -9.95 -0.99
C HIS A 8 -6.21 -11.22 -0.48
N LYS A 9 -6.25 -11.41 0.84
CA LYS A 9 -7.39 -11.98 1.62
C LYS A 9 -6.96 -12.22 3.07
N THR A 10 -7.76 -11.63 3.97
CA THR A 10 -7.96 -12.03 5.39
C THR A 10 -6.97 -11.51 6.43
N LEU A 11 -7.06 -10.22 6.77
CA LEU A 11 -6.45 -9.63 7.98
C LEU A 11 -7.39 -9.62 9.21
N SER A 12 -8.61 -10.17 9.11
CA SER A 12 -9.64 -10.01 10.14
C SER A 12 -9.96 -11.26 10.98
N TYR A 13 -9.28 -12.39 10.77
CA TYR A 13 -9.46 -13.58 11.60
C TYR A 13 -8.11 -14.27 11.78
N GLN A 14 -7.70 -14.47 13.05
CA GLN A 14 -6.47 -15.09 13.58
C GLN A 14 -5.38 -14.07 14.00
N PRO A 15 -4.88 -14.12 15.26
CA PRO A 15 -3.68 -13.39 15.67
C PRO A 15 -2.47 -14.18 15.19
N LEU A 16 -2.29 -14.28 13.87
CA LEU A 16 -1.07 -14.81 13.30
C LEU A 16 -0.23 -13.61 12.93
N GLY A 17 0.89 -13.45 13.65
CA GLY A 17 1.86 -12.38 13.40
C GLY A 17 2.12 -12.23 11.91
N LEU A 18 2.18 -10.98 11.44
CA LEU A 18 2.60 -10.67 10.10
C LEU A 18 4.09 -11.05 9.96
N TYR A 19 4.36 -12.29 9.56
CA TYR A 19 5.70 -12.74 9.26
C TYR A 19 6.14 -12.11 7.94
N VAL A 20 6.76 -10.94 8.01
CA VAL A 20 7.53 -10.38 6.90
C VAL A 20 8.79 -11.23 6.76
N PHE A 21 8.85 -12.07 5.73
CA PHE A 21 10.04 -12.86 5.45
C PHE A 21 11.17 -11.90 5.06
N GLN A 22 12.13 -11.70 5.97
CA GLN A 22 13.23 -10.76 5.79
C GLN A 22 14.32 -11.38 4.92
N GLY A 23 14.08 -11.41 3.60
CA GLY A 23 15.15 -11.59 2.63
C GLY A 23 16.04 -10.35 2.66
N ARG A 24 17.26 -10.47 3.17
CA ARG A 24 18.23 -9.36 3.24
C ARG A 24 18.63 -8.95 1.82
N LEU A 25 17.88 -8.03 1.21
CA LEU A 25 18.29 -7.33 0.00
C LEU A 25 19.52 -6.49 0.35
N HIS A 26 20.70 -7.03 0.08
CA HIS A 26 21.94 -6.26 0.08
C HIS A 26 21.88 -5.29 -1.10
N VAL A 27 21.23 -4.16 -0.90
CA VAL A 27 21.24 -3.07 -1.85
C VAL A 27 21.48 -1.78 -1.07
N ASN A 28 22.57 -1.08 -1.36
CA ASN A 28 22.81 0.28 -0.88
C ASN A 28 21.84 1.30 -1.51
N LYS A 29 20.68 0.84 -1.99
CA LYS A 29 19.68 1.62 -2.71
C LYS A 29 18.40 1.65 -1.90
N GLN A 30 17.75 2.81 -1.85
CA GLN A 30 16.47 2.95 -1.20
C GLN A 30 15.36 2.46 -2.13
N LEU A 31 14.70 1.38 -1.71
CA LEU A 31 13.60 0.74 -2.42
C LEU A 31 12.31 0.96 -1.62
N LEU A 32 11.32 1.59 -2.25
CA LEU A 32 9.98 1.73 -1.68
C LEU A 32 9.07 0.63 -2.22
N LEU A 33 8.33 -0.02 -1.33
CA LEU A 33 7.29 -0.98 -1.63
C LEU A 33 5.94 -0.30 -1.43
N ILE A 34 5.12 -0.26 -2.46
CA ILE A 34 3.79 0.36 -2.41
C ILE A 34 2.75 -0.69 -2.73
N ASP A 35 1.77 -0.80 -1.84
CA ASP A 35 0.63 -1.68 -2.03
C ASP A 35 -0.64 -1.06 -1.43
N SER A 36 -1.79 -1.52 -1.93
CA SER A 36 -3.10 -1.09 -1.44
C SER A 36 -3.87 -2.26 -0.84
N THR A 37 -4.55 -2.01 0.27
CA THR A 37 -5.39 -3.01 0.94
C THR A 37 -6.76 -2.46 1.29
N GLY A 38 -7.78 -3.31 1.20
CA GLY A 38 -9.14 -2.96 1.55
C GLY A 38 -9.33 -2.96 3.08
N LEU A 39 -9.70 -1.81 3.64
CA LEU A 39 -10.12 -1.68 5.03
C LEU A 39 -11.64 -1.64 5.15
N LYS A 40 -12.15 -2.37 6.12
CA LYS A 40 -13.56 -2.39 6.48
C LYS A 40 -13.79 -1.52 7.71
N PHE A 41 -14.58 -0.46 7.57
CA PHE A 41 -14.95 0.41 8.68
C PHE A 41 -16.20 -0.13 9.36
N LEU A 42 -16.14 -0.27 10.68
CA LEU A 42 -17.28 -0.55 11.55
C LEU A 42 -17.48 0.71 12.40
N GLY A 43 -18.64 1.36 12.28
CA GLY A 43 -18.94 2.55 13.09
C GLY A 43 -19.15 2.21 14.58
N GLU A 44 -19.06 3.22 15.45
CA GLU A 44 -19.25 3.11 16.92
C GLU A 44 -20.58 2.42 17.31
N GLY A 45 -21.60 2.53 16.45
CA GLY A 45 -22.89 1.87 16.61
C GLY A 45 -22.94 0.41 16.17
N GLU A 46 -21.98 -0.13 15.42
CA GLU A 46 -22.06 -1.50 14.89
C GLU A 46 -21.75 -2.58 15.95
N TRP A 47 -20.87 -2.30 16.90
CA TRP A 47 -20.68 -3.18 18.07
C TRP A 47 -21.98 -3.26 18.90
N LYS A 48 -22.69 -2.13 19.08
CA LYS A 48 -23.96 -2.07 19.82
C LYS A 48 -25.17 -2.58 19.02
N ARG A 49 -25.20 -2.41 17.67
CA ARG A 49 -26.36 -2.76 16.81
C ARG A 49 -26.42 -4.22 16.36
N LYS A 50 -25.31 -4.96 16.36
CA LYS A 50 -25.28 -6.37 15.97
C LYS A 50 -26.25 -7.26 16.79
N LYS A 51 -26.71 -6.78 17.96
CA LYS A 51 -27.71 -7.45 18.81
C LYS A 51 -29.18 -7.06 18.57
N HIS A 52 -29.53 -5.89 18.01
CA HIS A 52 -30.89 -5.35 18.17
C HIS A 52 -31.56 -4.57 17.01
N GLN A 53 -30.93 -4.28 15.85
CA GLN A 53 -31.60 -3.46 14.79
C GLN A 53 -31.08 -3.72 13.35
N PRO A 54 -31.82 -3.29 12.29
CA PRO A 54 -31.53 -3.61 10.89
C PRO A 54 -30.20 -3.04 10.37
N GLU A 55 -29.66 -3.75 9.37
CA GLU A 55 -28.30 -3.64 8.83
C GLU A 55 -27.87 -2.21 8.44
N TYR A 56 -26.74 -1.77 9.00
CA TYR A 56 -25.96 -0.67 8.46
C TYR A 56 -25.15 -1.18 7.25
N ARG A 57 -25.13 -0.42 6.14
CA ARG A 57 -24.34 -0.81 4.95
C ARG A 57 -22.85 -0.65 5.25
N ARG A 58 -22.12 -1.76 5.14
CA ARG A 58 -20.66 -1.83 5.31
C ARG A 58 -19.98 -0.83 4.37
N GLN A 59 -19.16 0.06 4.93
CA GLN A 59 -18.31 0.95 4.14
C GLN A 59 -16.89 0.38 4.08
N TRP A 60 -16.43 0.18 2.85
CA TRP A 60 -15.05 -0.19 2.55
C TRP A 60 -14.28 1.07 2.11
N ARG A 61 -13.01 1.12 2.49
CA ARG A 61 -12.03 2.12 2.05
C ARG A 61 -10.77 1.40 1.60
N LYS A 62 -9.94 2.05 0.81
CA LYS A 62 -8.62 1.54 0.43
C LYS A 62 -7.56 2.24 1.26
N LEU A 63 -6.69 1.47 1.90
CA LEU A 63 -5.49 1.96 2.55
C LEU A 63 -4.30 1.66 1.64
N ASN A 64 -3.62 2.70 1.17
CA ASN A 64 -2.36 2.58 0.43
C ASN A 64 -1.23 2.84 1.42
N ILE A 65 -0.20 1.99 1.41
CA ILE A 65 0.93 2.06 2.33
C ILE A 65 2.22 1.95 1.55
N ASP A 66 3.16 2.85 1.85
CA ASP A 66 4.53 2.81 1.35
C ASP A 66 5.46 2.38 2.47
N ILE A 67 6.30 1.39 2.19
CA ILE A 67 7.28 0.85 3.14
C ILE A 67 8.66 0.90 2.53
N ASP A 68 9.63 1.39 3.29
CA ASP A 68 11.04 1.27 2.94
C ASP A 68 11.48 -0.19 3.13
N ALA A 69 11.90 -0.84 2.04
CA ALA A 69 12.24 -2.27 2.05
C ALA A 69 13.45 -2.61 2.94
N LYS A 70 14.31 -1.65 3.24
CA LYS A 70 15.52 -1.84 4.05
C LYS A 70 15.23 -1.65 5.53
N THR A 71 14.54 -0.57 5.88
CA THR A 71 14.27 -0.20 7.28
C THR A 71 12.95 -0.77 7.81
N LEU A 72 12.08 -1.23 6.91
CA LEU A 72 10.70 -1.66 7.19
C LEU A 72 9.84 -0.55 7.82
N GLN A 73 10.26 0.70 7.70
CA GLN A 73 9.48 1.85 8.16
C GLN A 73 8.40 2.19 7.14
N ILE A 74 7.22 2.50 7.65
CA ILE A 74 6.16 3.13 6.84
C ILE A 74 6.61 4.55 6.51
N ARG A 75 6.67 4.87 5.21
CA ARG A 75 7.13 6.18 4.70
C ARG A 75 5.97 7.10 4.31
N ALA A 76 4.89 6.51 3.81
CA ALA A 76 3.68 7.23 3.44
C ALA A 76 2.45 6.35 3.63
N VAL A 77 1.32 7.00 3.87
CA VAL A 77 0.02 6.32 4.00
C VAL A 77 -1.05 7.19 3.35
N GLN A 78 -1.95 6.57 2.58
CA GLN A 78 -3.11 7.26 2.05
C GLN A 78 -4.37 6.40 2.17
N LEU A 79 -5.36 6.90 2.91
CA LEU A 79 -6.69 6.31 2.98
C LEU A 79 -7.60 6.98 1.95
N THR A 80 -8.22 6.18 1.08
CA THR A 80 -9.12 6.67 0.03
C THR A 80 -10.43 5.91 -0.01
N THR A 81 -11.40 6.49 -0.71
CA THR A 81 -12.67 5.86 -1.02
C THR A 81 -12.50 4.87 -2.18
N ASN A 82 -13.36 3.85 -2.30
CA ASN A 82 -13.19 2.78 -3.29
C ASN A 82 -13.28 3.22 -4.76
N ASN A 83 -13.84 4.41 -5.03
CA ASN A 83 -13.91 4.99 -6.38
C ASN A 83 -12.60 5.65 -6.82
N ILE A 84 -11.61 5.77 -5.94
CA ILE A 84 -10.26 6.21 -6.29
C ILE A 84 -9.44 4.99 -6.70
N SER A 85 -8.82 5.06 -7.86
CA SER A 85 -7.91 4.02 -8.35
C SER A 85 -6.54 4.15 -7.69
N ASP A 86 -5.82 3.04 -7.54
CA ASP A 86 -4.55 3.02 -6.81
C ASP A 86 -3.50 3.87 -7.54
N SER A 87 -3.53 3.85 -8.88
CA SER A 87 -2.71 4.71 -9.74
C SER A 87 -2.84 6.22 -9.45
N GLN A 88 -4.03 6.69 -9.05
CA GLN A 88 -4.26 8.11 -8.75
C GLN A 88 -3.65 8.53 -7.40
N VAL A 89 -3.38 7.57 -6.53
CA VAL A 89 -2.90 7.81 -5.16
C VAL A 89 -1.38 7.92 -5.09
N LEU A 90 -0.66 7.41 -6.09
CA LEU A 90 0.80 7.35 -6.09
C LEU A 90 1.48 8.70 -5.88
N SER A 91 0.94 9.77 -6.48
CA SER A 91 1.51 11.11 -6.31
C SER A 91 1.45 11.58 -4.87
N ASP A 92 0.32 11.35 -4.20
CA ASP A 92 0.10 11.79 -2.82
C ASP A 92 1.05 11.05 -1.87
N LEU A 93 1.28 9.77 -2.13
CA LEU A 93 2.22 8.95 -1.37
C LEU A 93 3.66 9.44 -1.54
N LEU A 94 4.12 9.63 -2.79
CA LEU A 94 5.47 10.13 -3.05
C LEU A 94 5.69 11.54 -2.44
N ASN A 95 4.67 12.39 -2.45
CA ASN A 95 4.74 13.74 -1.89
C ASN A 95 4.88 13.79 -0.36
N GLN A 96 4.51 12.72 0.35
CA GLN A 96 4.77 12.61 1.79
C GLN A 96 6.25 12.35 2.10
N ILE A 97 7.00 11.84 1.13
CA ILE A 97 8.44 11.58 1.26
C ILE A 97 9.21 12.87 0.93
N PRO A 98 10.15 13.31 1.80
CA PRO A 98 10.96 14.49 1.56
C PRO A 98 11.58 14.50 0.15
N SER A 99 11.59 15.66 -0.50
CA SER A 99 12.06 15.78 -1.88
C SER A 99 13.57 15.60 -2.04
N ASP A 100 14.33 15.85 -0.98
CA ASP A 100 15.77 15.67 -0.88
C ASP A 100 16.17 14.22 -0.56
N GLU A 101 15.20 13.38 -0.16
CA GLU A 101 15.43 11.96 0.07
C GLU A 101 15.50 11.21 -1.26
N ARG A 102 16.59 10.47 -1.42
CA ARG A 102 16.87 9.72 -2.65
C ARG A 102 16.08 8.42 -2.68
N ILE A 103 15.13 8.32 -3.60
CA ILE A 103 14.43 7.07 -3.92
C ILE A 103 15.11 6.46 -5.15
N ASP A 104 15.71 5.28 -5.03
CA ASP A 104 16.34 4.63 -6.18
C ASP A 104 15.34 3.83 -7.00
N SER A 105 14.36 3.21 -6.35
CA SER A 105 13.35 2.39 -7.02
C SER A 105 12.04 2.37 -6.26
N VAL A 106 10.94 2.28 -7.00
CA VAL A 106 9.60 2.13 -6.47
C VAL A 106 9.03 0.83 -7.02
N TYR A 107 8.71 -0.11 -6.14
CA TYR A 107 8.07 -1.37 -6.47
C TYR A 107 6.58 -1.27 -6.18
N THR A 108 5.76 -1.58 -7.18
CA THR A 108 4.31 -1.55 -7.08
C THR A 108 3.71 -2.78 -7.76
N ASP A 109 2.46 -3.09 -7.47
CA ASP A 109 1.72 -4.07 -8.26
C ASP A 109 1.25 -3.50 -9.62
N GLY A 110 0.57 -4.34 -10.40
CA GLY A 110 0.04 -3.97 -11.70
C GLY A 110 -1.13 -2.97 -11.66
N ALA A 111 -1.68 -2.60 -10.50
CA ALA A 111 -2.70 -1.56 -10.39
C ALA A 111 -2.12 -0.16 -10.61
N TYR A 112 -0.80 0.01 -10.40
CA TYR A 112 -0.06 1.24 -10.64
C TYR A 112 0.60 1.30 -12.03
N ASP A 113 0.36 0.31 -12.91
CA ASP A 113 0.95 0.32 -14.26
C ASP A 113 0.23 1.29 -15.20
N THR A 114 0.49 2.58 -15.01
CA THR A 114 0.02 3.64 -15.91
C THR A 114 1.19 4.51 -16.36
N LYS A 115 1.04 5.16 -17.53
CA LYS A 115 2.02 6.14 -18.02
C LYS A 115 2.26 7.26 -17.00
N LEU A 116 1.19 7.71 -16.36
CA LEU A 116 1.24 8.77 -15.35
C LEU A 116 2.04 8.34 -14.12
N CYS A 117 1.81 7.13 -13.60
CA CYS A 117 2.58 6.59 -12.49
C CYS A 117 4.07 6.47 -12.82
N ARG A 118 4.39 5.96 -14.01
CA ARG A 118 5.78 5.87 -14.48
C ARG A 118 6.45 7.24 -14.59
N GLN A 119 5.72 8.27 -15.03
CA GLN A 119 6.20 9.65 -15.05
C GLN A 119 6.44 10.22 -13.65
N MET A 120 5.53 9.98 -12.69
CA MET A 120 5.66 10.43 -11.30
C MET A 120 6.90 9.82 -10.62
N VAL A 121 7.13 8.52 -10.81
CA VAL A 121 8.33 7.84 -10.30
C VAL A 121 9.59 8.38 -10.99
N SER A 122 9.54 8.63 -12.30
CA SER A 122 10.66 9.21 -13.05
C SER A 122 10.96 10.65 -12.62
N ALA A 123 9.96 11.43 -12.23
CA ALA A 123 10.13 12.79 -11.71
C ALA A 123 10.89 12.82 -10.37
N ARG A 124 10.83 11.72 -9.61
CA ARG A 124 11.67 11.49 -8.42
C ARG A 124 13.05 10.90 -8.75
N LEU A 125 13.41 10.83 -10.04
CA LEU A 125 14.63 10.19 -10.54
C LEU A 125 14.76 8.72 -10.12
N ALA A 126 13.63 8.07 -9.84
CA ALA A 126 13.56 6.69 -9.39
C ALA A 126 13.18 5.75 -10.55
N HIS A 127 13.53 4.47 -10.42
CA HIS A 127 13.12 3.44 -11.36
C HIS A 127 11.81 2.76 -10.91
N ALA A 128 10.80 2.72 -11.78
CA ALA A 128 9.56 1.99 -11.53
C ALA A 128 9.74 0.50 -11.81
N VAL A 129 9.58 -0.34 -10.78
CA VAL A 129 9.61 -1.81 -10.88
C VAL A 129 8.18 -2.33 -10.76
N ILE A 130 7.56 -2.65 -11.89
CA ILE A 130 6.18 -3.12 -11.96
C ILE A 130 6.16 -4.50 -12.65
N PRO A 131 5.67 -5.56 -12.00
CA PRO A 131 5.57 -6.88 -12.62
C PRO A 131 4.68 -6.87 -13.86
N SER A 132 5.07 -7.62 -14.90
CA SER A 132 4.19 -7.87 -16.06
C SER A 132 2.95 -8.65 -15.63
N ARG A 133 1.77 -8.25 -16.12
CA ARG A 133 0.50 -8.96 -15.91
C ARG A 133 0.43 -10.27 -16.67
#